data_AF-A0A6J7LLH0-F1
#
_entry.id   AF-A0A6J7LLH0-F1
#
_cell.length_a   1.000
_cell.length_b   1.000
_cell.length_c   1.000
_cell.angle_alpha   90.00
_cell.angle_beta   90.00
_cell.angle_gamma   90.00
#
_symmetry.space_group_name_H-M   'P 1'
#
loop_
_entity.id
_entity.type
_entity.pdbx_description
1 polymer ?
#
loop_
_entity_poly.entity_id
_entity_poly.type
_entity_poly.pdbx_seq_one_letter_code
_entity_poly.pdbx_strand_id
1 'polypeptide(L)'
;MNHPSIRAVKQHRADGEPMCPPCAARLPHGKGGYDAWGCRCSTCSEAARNYRLAVPMDLKHPSTKAARAHSRAGEPLCSACLARAPHGSMSGYTAWYCRCELCRDAWSRKYESSKTTILRYQELYRDRGDNREKIRSRDRRFRMDNPELVRERQRTGRAMRRGRSDAEVAAAQDRLRPGGLKACRDCRDLQPLQDFYRDRLSPDGHMADCRTCDDKKRYGLSVAEYDEIIRATDGLCVYCGGPHEALDHVVPKLLGGADSPENLVPACRRCNGSKLASPLKEWWPRHLAEHLSGVPPIQTGKALGDLLAAHGLDTFLGQ
;
A
#
# COMPACT_ATOMS: atom_id res chain seq x y z
N MET A 1 -56.82 -9.28 -3.84
CA MET A 1 -55.75 -10.29 -3.88
C MET A 1 -54.52 -9.67 -4.51
N ASN A 2 -53.38 -9.65 -3.80
CA ASN A 2 -52.12 -9.13 -4.32
C ASN A 2 -51.61 -10.02 -5.47
N HIS A 3 -51.24 -9.39 -6.59
CA HIS A 3 -50.82 -10.08 -7.81
C HIS A 3 -49.38 -10.61 -7.71
N PRO A 4 -49.06 -11.75 -8.35
CA PRO A 4 -47.72 -12.32 -8.28
C PRO A 4 -46.72 -11.43 -9.03
N SER A 5 -45.62 -11.08 -8.37
CA SER A 5 -44.48 -10.41 -9.01
C SER A 5 -43.87 -11.30 -10.10
N ILE A 6 -43.12 -10.71 -11.04
CA ILE A 6 -42.34 -11.45 -12.07
C ILE A 6 -41.50 -12.57 -11.43
N ARG A 7 -40.97 -12.33 -10.23
CA ARG A 7 -40.18 -13.31 -9.48
C ARG A 7 -41.01 -14.49 -9.01
N ALA A 8 -42.22 -14.23 -8.51
CA ALA A 8 -43.14 -15.28 -8.06
C ALA A 8 -43.60 -16.17 -9.24
N VAL A 9 -43.90 -15.57 -10.39
CA VAL A 9 -44.26 -16.32 -11.61
C VAL A 9 -43.13 -17.23 -12.09
N LYS A 10 -41.88 -16.74 -12.04
CA LYS A 10 -40.69 -17.55 -12.38
C LYS A 10 -40.46 -18.70 -11.40
N GLN A 11 -40.72 -18.48 -10.11
CA GLN A 11 -40.57 -19.48 -9.06
C GLN A 11 -41.60 -20.61 -9.20
N HIS A 12 -42.90 -20.30 -9.28
CA HIS A 12 -43.96 -21.31 -9.51
C HIS A 12 -43.65 -22.22 -10.69
N ARG A 13 -43.16 -21.63 -11.80
CA ARG A 13 -42.77 -22.40 -12.97
C ARG A 13 -41.54 -23.27 -12.76
N ALA A 14 -40.53 -22.79 -12.03
CA ALA A 14 -39.34 -23.57 -11.70
C ALA A 14 -39.68 -24.76 -10.80
N ASP A 15 -40.69 -24.59 -9.95
CA ASP A 15 -41.19 -25.62 -9.04
C ASP A 15 -42.17 -26.58 -9.73
N GLY A 16 -42.51 -26.36 -11.00
CA GLY A 16 -43.45 -27.19 -11.77
C GLY A 16 -44.92 -27.00 -11.37
N GLU A 17 -45.22 -26.02 -10.52
CA GLU A 17 -46.54 -25.72 -9.99
C GLU A 17 -47.40 -24.99 -11.05
N PRO A 18 -48.59 -25.50 -11.41
CA PRO A 18 -49.47 -24.81 -12.34
C PRO A 18 -50.03 -23.55 -11.70
N MET A 19 -49.90 -22.42 -12.39
CA MET A 19 -50.55 -21.17 -11.98
C MET A 19 -52.07 -21.30 -12.08
N CYS A 20 -52.80 -20.67 -11.15
CA CYS A 20 -54.26 -20.66 -11.21
C CYS A 20 -54.77 -19.94 -12.48
N PRO A 21 -55.92 -20.36 -13.04
CA PRO A 21 -56.44 -19.82 -14.31
C PRO A 21 -56.58 -18.28 -14.37
N PRO A 22 -57.04 -17.58 -13.32
CA PRO A 22 -57.14 -16.11 -13.33
C PRO A 22 -55.79 -15.39 -13.42
N CYS A 23 -54.73 -15.96 -12.84
CA CYS A 23 -53.38 -15.41 -12.91
C CYS A 23 -52.73 -15.72 -14.26
N ALA A 24 -52.98 -16.91 -14.83
CA ALA A 24 -52.50 -17.29 -16.15
C ALA A 24 -53.08 -16.40 -17.27
N ALA A 25 -54.37 -16.07 -17.19
CA ALA A 25 -55.06 -15.22 -18.17
C ALA A 25 -54.56 -13.77 -18.21
N ARG A 26 -53.84 -13.31 -17.18
CA ARG A 26 -53.33 -11.93 -17.05
C ARG A 26 -51.85 -11.79 -17.38
N LEU A 27 -51.16 -12.89 -17.69
CA LEU A 27 -49.76 -12.81 -18.09
C LEU A 27 -49.63 -12.12 -19.45
N PRO A 28 -48.68 -11.18 -19.61
CA PRO A 28 -48.44 -10.58 -20.91
C PRO A 28 -47.90 -11.65 -21.88
N HIS A 29 -48.40 -11.62 -23.12
CA HIS A 29 -47.98 -12.51 -24.20
C HIS A 29 -47.05 -11.80 -25.21
N GLY A 30 -46.60 -12.53 -26.24
CA GLY A 30 -45.62 -12.05 -27.21
C GLY A 30 -44.18 -12.05 -26.68
N LYS A 31 -43.30 -11.25 -27.29
CA LYS A 31 -41.86 -11.23 -26.95
C LYS A 31 -41.61 -10.80 -25.49
N GLY A 32 -42.33 -9.79 -25.00
CA GLY A 32 -42.24 -9.35 -23.60
C GLY A 32 -42.66 -10.45 -22.62
N GLY A 33 -43.70 -11.21 -22.97
CA GLY A 33 -44.11 -12.42 -22.24
C GLY A 33 -43.04 -13.51 -22.21
N TYR A 34 -42.37 -13.75 -23.35
CA TYR A 34 -41.31 -14.75 -23.45
C TYR A 34 -40.06 -14.38 -22.64
N ASP A 35 -39.58 -13.14 -22.77
CA ASP A 35 -38.30 -12.69 -22.20
C ASP A 35 -38.42 -12.28 -20.72
N ALA A 36 -39.43 -11.48 -20.37
CA ALA A 36 -39.55 -10.92 -19.03
C ALA A 36 -40.27 -11.89 -18.07
N TRP A 37 -41.33 -12.53 -18.56
CA TRP A 37 -42.23 -13.38 -17.74
C TRP A 37 -42.01 -14.88 -17.94
N GLY A 38 -41.16 -15.25 -18.90
CA GLY A 38 -40.81 -16.65 -19.12
C GLY A 38 -41.93 -17.49 -19.73
N CYS A 39 -42.96 -16.89 -20.35
CA CYS A 39 -44.02 -17.63 -21.03
C CYS A 39 -43.45 -18.43 -22.23
N ARG A 40 -43.96 -19.65 -22.47
CA ARG A 40 -43.47 -20.56 -23.53
C ARG A 40 -44.58 -21.12 -24.42
N CYS A 41 -45.79 -20.55 -24.37
CA CYS A 41 -46.83 -20.93 -25.33
C CYS A 41 -46.37 -20.68 -26.77
N SER A 42 -47.04 -21.31 -27.73
CA SER A 42 -46.74 -21.20 -29.17
C SER A 42 -46.59 -19.73 -29.60
N THR A 43 -47.55 -18.87 -29.26
CA THR A 43 -47.56 -17.44 -29.60
C THR A 43 -46.34 -16.68 -29.05
N CYS A 44 -45.95 -16.91 -27.80
CA CYS A 44 -44.80 -16.24 -27.20
C CYS A 44 -43.47 -16.76 -27.78
N SER A 45 -43.37 -18.07 -27.97
CA SER A 45 -42.20 -18.72 -28.55
C SER A 45 -41.99 -18.32 -30.00
N GLU A 46 -43.08 -18.16 -30.76
CA GLU A 46 -43.06 -17.68 -32.14
C GLU A 46 -42.73 -16.20 -32.22
N ALA A 47 -43.30 -15.34 -31.36
CA ALA A 47 -42.91 -13.94 -31.28
C ALA A 47 -41.42 -13.75 -30.96
N ALA A 48 -40.85 -14.58 -30.08
CA ALA A 48 -39.42 -14.58 -29.79
C ALA A 48 -38.57 -15.06 -30.98
N ARG A 49 -39.04 -16.08 -31.71
CA ARG A 49 -38.38 -16.60 -32.92
C ARG A 49 -38.37 -15.56 -34.05
N ASN A 50 -39.54 -14.95 -34.33
CA ASN A 50 -39.70 -13.93 -35.35
C ASN A 50 -38.82 -12.71 -35.06
N TYR A 51 -38.72 -12.28 -33.80
CA TYR A 51 -37.78 -11.21 -33.42
C TYR A 51 -36.31 -11.60 -33.67
N ARG A 52 -35.90 -12.85 -33.39
CA ARG A 52 -34.51 -13.29 -33.61
C ARG A 52 -34.12 -13.30 -35.08
N LEU A 53 -35.07 -13.65 -35.96
CA LEU A 53 -34.90 -13.73 -37.42
C LEU A 53 -35.03 -12.36 -38.10
N ALA A 54 -35.97 -11.52 -37.66
CA ALA A 54 -36.28 -10.24 -38.30
C ALA A 54 -35.34 -9.10 -37.88
N VAL A 55 -34.65 -9.20 -36.74
CA VAL A 55 -33.74 -8.15 -36.27
C VAL A 55 -32.29 -8.51 -36.64
N PRO A 56 -31.62 -7.72 -37.49
CA PRO A 56 -30.20 -7.83 -37.77
C PRO A 56 -29.33 -7.89 -36.50
N MET A 57 -28.25 -8.68 -36.52
CA MET A 57 -27.41 -8.92 -35.34
C MET A 57 -26.80 -7.63 -34.76
N ASP A 58 -26.41 -6.70 -35.62
CA ASP A 58 -25.92 -5.36 -35.31
C ASP A 58 -26.93 -4.51 -34.50
N LEU A 59 -28.24 -4.68 -34.73
CA LEU A 59 -29.30 -4.01 -33.96
C LEU A 59 -29.65 -4.70 -32.63
N LYS A 60 -29.06 -5.87 -32.32
CA LYS A 60 -29.21 -6.56 -31.02
C LYS A 60 -28.28 -6.04 -29.93
N HIS A 61 -27.34 -5.13 -30.26
CA HIS A 61 -26.30 -4.61 -29.36
C HIS A 61 -26.59 -3.31 -28.59
N PRO A 62 -27.81 -2.73 -28.53
CA PRO A 62 -27.90 -1.32 -28.17
C PRO A 62 -27.98 -1.10 -26.63
N SER A 63 -27.46 -2.02 -25.82
CA SER A 63 -27.59 -2.00 -24.35
C SER A 63 -26.25 -1.87 -23.60
N THR A 64 -26.31 -1.40 -22.35
CA THR A 64 -25.16 -1.37 -21.42
C THR A 64 -24.51 -2.74 -21.21
N LYS A 65 -25.25 -3.84 -21.44
CA LYS A 65 -24.74 -5.20 -21.36
C LYS A 65 -23.74 -5.52 -22.49
N ALA A 66 -23.99 -5.02 -23.70
CA ALA A 66 -23.07 -5.19 -24.83
C ALA A 66 -21.77 -4.39 -24.60
N ALA A 67 -21.90 -3.15 -24.13
CA ALA A 67 -20.75 -2.31 -23.77
C ALA A 67 -19.85 -2.96 -22.70
N ARG A 68 -20.44 -3.60 -21.70
CA ARG A 68 -19.72 -4.38 -20.67
C ARG A 68 -19.00 -5.60 -21.24
N ALA A 69 -19.55 -6.25 -22.25
CA ALA A 69 -18.94 -7.44 -22.86
C ALA A 69 -17.63 -7.07 -23.57
N HIS A 70 -17.62 -6.02 -24.38
CA HIS A 70 -16.39 -5.52 -25.04
C HIS A 70 -15.33 -5.10 -24.02
N SER A 71 -15.71 -4.35 -22.98
CA SER A 71 -14.75 -3.95 -21.95
C SER A 71 -14.13 -5.14 -21.21
N ARG A 72 -14.85 -6.26 -21.05
CA ARG A 72 -14.30 -7.49 -20.46
C ARG A 72 -13.35 -8.22 -21.41
N ALA A 73 -13.60 -8.13 -22.70
CA ALA A 73 -12.72 -8.66 -23.75
C ALA A 73 -11.49 -7.76 -24.01
N GLY A 74 -11.43 -6.56 -23.41
CA GLY A 74 -10.37 -5.59 -23.66
C GLY A 74 -10.49 -4.86 -25.00
N GLU A 75 -11.64 -4.97 -25.66
CA GLU A 75 -11.91 -4.41 -26.97
C GLU A 75 -12.57 -3.03 -26.88
N PRO A 76 -12.30 -2.12 -27.84
CA PRO A 76 -13.04 -0.86 -27.94
C PRO A 76 -14.51 -1.12 -28.24
N LEU A 77 -15.38 -0.20 -27.81
CA LEU A 77 -16.79 -0.24 -28.18
C LEU A 77 -16.93 -0.16 -29.70
N CYS A 78 -17.79 -0.98 -30.29
CA CYS A 78 -18.16 -0.82 -31.69
C CYS A 78 -18.87 0.52 -31.92
N SER A 79 -18.91 0.99 -33.18
CA SER A 79 -19.50 2.27 -33.58
C SER A 79 -20.94 2.45 -33.08
N ALA A 80 -21.76 1.41 -33.13
CA ALA A 80 -23.15 1.43 -32.66
C ALA A 80 -23.28 1.58 -31.12
N CYS A 81 -22.42 0.91 -30.35
CA CYS A 81 -22.39 1.07 -28.89
C CYS A 81 -21.85 2.43 -28.49
N LEU A 82 -20.85 2.93 -29.22
CA LEU A 82 -20.24 4.24 -29.00
C LEU A 82 -21.24 5.37 -29.27
N ALA A 83 -22.06 5.27 -30.32
CA ALA A 83 -23.09 6.25 -30.66
C ALA A 83 -24.19 6.38 -29.60
N ARG A 84 -24.48 5.32 -28.84
CA ARG A 84 -25.49 5.32 -27.75
C ARG A 84 -24.91 5.63 -26.38
N ALA A 85 -23.59 5.63 -26.22
CA ALA A 85 -22.97 5.95 -24.95
C ALA A 85 -23.29 7.40 -24.58
N PRO A 86 -23.76 7.69 -23.35
CA PRO A 86 -24.02 9.04 -22.90
C PRO A 86 -22.68 9.74 -22.62
N HIS A 87 -22.03 10.24 -23.67
CA HIS A 87 -20.75 10.92 -23.61
C HIS A 87 -20.80 12.14 -22.69
N GLY A 88 -19.66 12.48 -22.07
CA GLY A 88 -19.62 13.60 -21.13
C GLY A 88 -20.37 13.35 -19.82
N SER A 89 -20.73 12.10 -19.52
CA SER A 89 -21.46 11.73 -18.31
C SER A 89 -20.77 10.63 -17.51
N MET A 90 -21.10 10.56 -16.21
CA MET A 90 -20.69 9.48 -15.31
C MET A 90 -21.15 8.10 -15.81
N SER A 91 -22.36 8.04 -16.37
CA SER A 91 -22.95 6.81 -16.91
C SER A 91 -22.16 6.32 -18.13
N GLY A 92 -21.68 7.25 -18.97
CA GLY A 92 -20.80 6.95 -20.11
C GLY A 92 -19.51 6.25 -19.65
N TYR A 93 -18.89 6.78 -18.60
CA TYR A 93 -17.66 6.20 -18.05
C TYR A 93 -17.87 4.87 -17.31
N THR A 94 -18.88 4.80 -16.45
CA THR A 94 -19.06 3.67 -15.50
C THR A 94 -19.97 2.55 -16.00
N ALA A 95 -21.07 2.87 -16.68
CA ALA A 95 -22.02 1.88 -17.16
C ALA A 95 -21.70 1.39 -18.57
N TRP A 96 -21.20 2.30 -19.42
CA TRP A 96 -20.85 2.03 -20.81
C TRP A 96 -19.35 1.81 -21.04
N TYR A 97 -18.51 1.98 -20.02
CA TYR A 97 -17.05 1.80 -20.11
C TYR A 97 -16.40 2.66 -21.21
N CYS A 98 -17.03 3.76 -21.60
CA CYS A 98 -16.44 4.69 -22.55
C CYS A 98 -15.21 5.35 -21.91
N ARG A 99 -14.14 5.48 -22.70
CA ARG A 99 -12.87 6.08 -22.30
C ARG A 99 -12.53 7.31 -23.16
N CYS A 100 -13.52 7.99 -23.73
CA CYS A 100 -13.27 9.29 -24.37
C CYS A 100 -12.93 10.35 -23.32
N GLU A 101 -12.34 11.47 -23.77
CA GLU A 101 -11.94 12.58 -22.90
C GLU A 101 -13.12 13.15 -22.11
N LEU A 102 -14.24 13.46 -22.77
CA LEU A 102 -15.44 13.98 -22.13
C LEU A 102 -15.96 13.09 -20.98
N CYS A 103 -15.97 11.76 -21.19
CA CYS A 103 -16.38 10.81 -20.15
C CYS A 103 -15.36 10.73 -19.01
N ARG A 104 -14.05 10.79 -19.31
CA ARG A 104 -13.00 10.87 -18.28
C ARG A 104 -13.17 12.12 -17.44
N ASP A 105 -13.43 13.27 -18.04
CA ASP A 105 -13.59 14.55 -17.33
C ASP A 105 -14.84 14.58 -16.47
N ALA A 106 -15.94 14.02 -16.96
CA ALA A 106 -17.16 13.86 -16.17
C ALA A 106 -16.92 12.96 -14.95
N TRP A 107 -16.12 11.89 -15.11
CA TRP A 107 -15.70 11.04 -13.99
C TRP A 107 -14.79 11.78 -13.02
N SER A 108 -13.75 12.46 -13.51
CA SER A 108 -12.80 13.23 -12.71
C SER A 108 -13.48 14.30 -11.86
N ARG A 109 -14.39 15.10 -12.45
CA ARG A 109 -15.13 16.14 -11.71
C ARG A 109 -15.98 15.55 -10.58
N LYS A 110 -16.71 14.45 -10.85
CA LYS A 110 -17.49 13.79 -9.80
C LYS A 110 -16.58 13.19 -8.74
N TYR A 111 -15.49 12.53 -9.13
CA TYR A 111 -14.53 11.96 -8.20
C TYR A 111 -14.00 13.04 -7.26
N GLU A 112 -13.54 14.18 -7.80
CA GLU A 112 -13.01 15.28 -6.99
C GLU A 112 -14.09 15.84 -6.03
N SER A 113 -15.32 16.05 -6.50
CA SER A 113 -16.45 16.49 -5.63
C SER A 113 -16.79 15.51 -4.50
N SER A 114 -16.46 14.22 -4.68
CA SER A 114 -16.80 13.15 -3.72
C SER A 114 -15.55 12.60 -3.01
N LYS A 115 -14.37 13.14 -3.28
CA LYS A 115 -13.06 12.58 -2.91
C LYS A 115 -12.90 12.46 -1.40
N THR A 116 -13.27 13.50 -0.67
CA THR A 116 -13.21 13.53 0.81
C THR A 116 -14.06 12.41 1.43
N THR A 117 -15.30 12.26 0.96
CA THR A 117 -16.21 11.18 1.40
C THR A 117 -15.68 9.79 1.05
N ILE A 118 -15.14 9.62 -0.16
CA ILE A 118 -14.54 8.35 -0.60
C ILE A 118 -13.34 8.00 0.27
N LEU A 119 -12.44 8.94 0.52
CA LEU A 119 -11.24 8.73 1.35
C LEU A 119 -11.62 8.39 2.80
N ARG A 120 -12.58 9.11 3.38
CA ARG A 120 -13.11 8.81 4.72
C ARG A 120 -13.73 7.42 4.80
N TYR A 121 -14.53 7.03 3.79
CA TYR A 121 -15.09 5.69 3.72
C TYR A 121 -14.01 4.62 3.61
N GLN A 122 -12.95 4.85 2.82
CA GLN A 122 -11.84 3.91 2.68
C GLN A 122 -11.05 3.72 3.99
N GLU A 123 -10.85 4.78 4.76
CA GLU A 123 -10.23 4.73 6.09
C GLU A 123 -11.10 3.92 7.05
N LEU A 124 -12.39 4.26 7.18
CA LEU A 124 -13.34 3.52 8.00
C LEU A 124 -13.46 2.06 7.57
N TYR A 125 -13.41 1.78 6.27
CA TYR A 125 -13.45 0.41 5.76
C TYR A 125 -12.20 -0.36 6.16
N ARG A 126 -11.01 0.25 6.07
CA ARG A 126 -9.74 -0.39 6.42
C ARG A 126 -9.70 -0.85 7.88
N ASP A 127 -10.24 -0.04 8.77
CA ASP A 127 -10.18 -0.28 10.22
C ASP A 127 -11.39 -1.07 10.77
N ARG A 128 -12.41 -1.30 9.94
CA ARG A 128 -13.58 -2.07 10.33
C ARG A 128 -13.30 -3.57 10.33
N GLY A 129 -13.39 -4.19 11.50
CA GLY A 129 -13.34 -5.64 11.67
C GLY A 129 -12.04 -6.24 11.12
N ASP A 130 -12.15 -7.29 10.31
CA ASP A 130 -11.03 -8.01 9.71
C ASP A 130 -10.57 -7.44 8.35
N ASN A 131 -11.11 -6.29 7.91
CA ASN A 131 -10.80 -5.74 6.59
C ASN A 131 -9.31 -5.42 6.40
N ARG A 132 -8.62 -4.99 7.45
CA ARG A 132 -7.16 -4.77 7.42
C ARG A 132 -6.42 -6.05 7.03
N GLU A 133 -6.83 -7.19 7.59
CA GLU A 133 -6.21 -8.48 7.28
C GLU A 133 -6.63 -8.99 5.90
N LYS A 134 -7.90 -8.80 5.51
CA LYS A 134 -8.35 -9.10 4.14
C LYS A 134 -7.54 -8.35 3.09
N ILE A 135 -7.25 -7.06 3.32
CA ILE A 135 -6.42 -6.24 2.42
C ILE A 135 -4.99 -6.80 2.38
N ARG A 136 -4.37 -7.07 3.53
CA ARG A 136 -3.00 -7.64 3.61
C ARG A 136 -2.89 -8.99 2.93
N SER A 137 -3.84 -9.89 3.17
CA SER A 137 -3.92 -11.22 2.58
C SER A 137 -4.08 -11.15 1.06
N ARG A 138 -4.98 -10.30 0.55
CA ARG A 138 -5.13 -10.04 -0.88
C ARG A 138 -3.85 -9.50 -1.51
N ASP A 139 -3.19 -8.52 -0.88
CA ASP A 139 -1.96 -7.94 -1.40
C ASP A 139 -0.79 -8.94 -1.35
N ARG A 140 -0.74 -9.83 -0.34
CA ARG A 140 0.23 -10.94 -0.27
C ARG A 140 0.02 -11.91 -1.43
N ARG A 141 -1.22 -12.33 -1.66
CA ARG A 141 -1.61 -13.19 -2.78
C ARG A 141 -1.23 -12.57 -4.12
N PHE A 142 -1.58 -11.29 -4.33
CA PHE A 142 -1.20 -10.58 -5.56
C PHE A 142 0.31 -10.63 -5.83
N ARG A 143 1.15 -10.42 -4.80
CA ARG A 143 2.61 -10.48 -4.95
C ARG A 143 3.11 -11.88 -5.29
N MET A 144 2.50 -12.92 -4.72
CA MET A 144 2.83 -14.32 -5.00
C MET A 144 2.40 -14.73 -6.41
N ASP A 145 1.20 -14.34 -6.83
CA ASP A 145 0.63 -14.68 -8.14
C ASP A 145 1.27 -13.86 -9.29
N ASN A 146 1.85 -12.69 -8.98
CA ASN A 146 2.37 -11.75 -10.00
C ASN A 146 3.83 -11.31 -9.71
N PRO A 147 4.80 -12.23 -9.54
CA PRO A 147 6.15 -11.88 -9.12
C PRO A 147 6.89 -11.01 -10.16
N GLU A 148 6.71 -11.29 -11.45
CA GLU A 148 7.35 -10.50 -12.52
C GLU A 148 6.81 -9.08 -12.60
N LEU A 149 5.49 -8.91 -12.53
CA LEU A 149 4.86 -7.59 -12.51
C LEU A 149 5.32 -6.77 -11.29
N VAL A 150 5.50 -7.42 -10.13
CA VAL A 150 6.05 -6.75 -8.93
C VAL A 150 7.51 -6.33 -9.17
N ARG A 151 8.35 -7.21 -9.72
CA ARG A 151 9.75 -6.88 -10.04
C ARG A 151 9.86 -5.74 -11.04
N GLU A 152 9.04 -5.74 -12.08
CA GLU A 152 8.98 -4.69 -13.09
C GLU A 152 8.55 -3.35 -12.48
N ARG A 153 7.47 -3.33 -11.68
CA ARG A 153 7.03 -2.12 -10.94
C ARG A 153 8.12 -1.58 -10.02
N GLN A 154 8.87 -2.45 -9.35
CA GLN A 154 9.98 -2.02 -8.52
C GLN A 154 11.15 -1.46 -9.35
N ARG A 155 11.47 -2.07 -10.50
CA ARG A 155 12.51 -1.60 -11.44
C ARG A 155 12.16 -0.22 -12.00
N THR A 156 10.98 -0.08 -12.59
CA THR A 156 10.47 1.19 -13.14
C THR A 156 10.38 2.27 -12.07
N GLY A 157 9.86 1.94 -10.89
CA GLY A 157 9.81 2.88 -9.76
C GLY A 157 11.20 3.32 -9.28
N ARG A 158 12.20 2.43 -9.26
CA ARG A 158 13.60 2.80 -8.95
C ARG A 158 14.21 3.68 -10.05
N ALA A 159 13.97 3.38 -11.32
CA ALA A 159 14.45 4.17 -12.45
C ALA A 159 13.88 5.60 -12.40
N MET A 160 12.57 5.76 -12.21
CA MET A 160 11.94 7.08 -12.04
C MET A 160 12.53 7.86 -10.87
N ARG A 161 12.73 7.21 -9.71
CA ARG A 161 13.31 7.88 -8.53
C ARG A 161 14.74 8.35 -8.76
N ARG A 162 15.54 7.59 -9.52
CA ARG A 162 16.93 7.93 -9.88
C ARG A 162 17.02 8.99 -10.97
N GLY A 163 16.06 9.03 -11.89
CA GLY A 163 16.01 9.97 -13.00
C GLY A 163 15.36 11.32 -12.68
N ARG A 164 15.15 11.66 -11.40
CA ARG A 164 14.63 12.97 -11.03
C ARG A 164 15.62 14.06 -11.40
N SER A 165 15.13 15.13 -12.00
CA SER A 165 15.88 16.35 -12.24
C SER A 165 16.16 17.10 -10.95
N ASP A 166 17.19 17.95 -10.97
CA ASP A 166 17.53 18.80 -9.82
C ASP A 166 16.37 19.72 -9.43
N ALA A 167 15.59 20.19 -10.41
CA ALA A 167 14.39 21.01 -10.18
C ALA A 167 13.30 20.23 -9.42
N GLU A 168 13.06 18.96 -9.77
CA GLU A 168 12.10 18.12 -9.05
C GLU A 168 12.56 17.81 -7.62
N VAL A 169 13.87 17.62 -7.42
CA VAL A 169 14.45 17.43 -6.08
C VAL A 169 14.31 18.70 -5.26
N ALA A 170 14.64 19.88 -5.81
CA ALA A 170 14.48 21.17 -5.15
C ALA A 170 13.02 21.44 -4.75
N ALA A 171 12.07 21.21 -5.66
CA ALA A 171 10.65 21.35 -5.36
C ALA A 171 10.16 20.37 -4.27
N ALA A 172 10.72 19.15 -4.24
CA ALA A 172 10.42 18.20 -3.18
C ALA A 172 11.01 18.65 -1.84
N GLN A 173 12.22 19.22 -1.82
CA GLN A 173 12.86 19.77 -0.63
C GLN A 173 12.06 20.94 -0.06
N ASP A 174 11.69 21.92 -0.89
CA ASP A 174 10.89 23.08 -0.47
C ASP A 174 9.57 22.64 0.19
N ARG A 175 8.84 21.74 -0.48
CA ARG A 175 7.57 21.20 0.04
C ARG A 175 7.72 20.40 1.34
N LEU A 176 8.77 19.59 1.45
CA LEU A 176 8.94 18.64 2.56
C LEU A 176 9.74 19.22 3.73
N ARG A 177 10.40 20.37 3.53
CA ARG A 177 11.29 21.00 4.52
C ARG A 177 11.03 22.49 4.65
N PRO A 178 9.81 22.90 5.01
CA PRO A 178 9.53 24.31 5.23
C PRO A 178 10.47 24.87 6.30
N GLY A 179 11.18 25.97 5.99
CA GLY A 179 12.16 26.58 6.90
C GLY A 179 13.39 25.73 7.20
N GLY A 180 13.70 24.72 6.36
CA GLY A 180 14.87 23.85 6.53
C GLY A 180 14.69 22.71 7.54
N LEU A 181 13.54 22.65 8.23
CA LEU A 181 13.19 21.58 9.16
C LEU A 181 12.29 20.54 8.48
N LYS A 182 12.47 19.27 8.82
CA LYS A 182 11.67 18.17 8.28
C LYS A 182 10.72 17.64 9.34
N ALA A 183 9.46 17.43 8.98
CA ALA A 183 8.48 16.79 9.86
C ALA A 183 8.66 15.27 9.84
N CYS A 184 8.76 14.66 11.02
CA CYS A 184 8.70 13.20 11.15
C CYS A 184 7.29 12.70 10.82
N ARG A 185 7.14 11.72 9.92
CA ARG A 185 5.82 11.15 9.58
C ARG A 185 5.15 10.42 10.74
N ASP A 186 5.93 10.00 11.73
CA ASP A 186 5.46 9.23 12.89
C ASP A 186 5.07 10.12 14.07
N CYS A 187 6.04 10.80 14.70
CA CYS A 187 5.80 11.69 15.84
C CYS A 187 5.33 13.09 15.45
N ARG A 188 5.50 13.50 14.18
CA ARG A 188 5.11 14.82 13.63
C ARG A 188 5.95 16.00 14.08
N ASP A 189 7.01 15.77 14.86
CA ASP A 189 7.94 16.83 15.25
C ASP A 189 8.73 17.37 14.05
N LEU A 190 8.94 18.68 14.03
CA LEU A 190 9.84 19.36 13.09
C LEU A 190 11.27 19.31 13.64
N GLN A 191 12.14 18.59 12.94
CA GLN A 191 13.51 18.34 13.38
C GLN A 191 14.52 18.67 12.27
N PRO A 192 15.78 19.01 12.62
CA PRO A 192 16.86 19.17 11.67
C PRO A 192 17.12 17.89 10.86
N LEU A 193 17.70 18.02 9.66
CA LEU A 193 17.97 16.88 8.77
C LEU A 193 18.92 15.84 9.37
N GLN A 194 19.78 16.24 10.30
CA GLN A 194 20.68 15.32 10.98
C GLN A 194 19.92 14.26 11.77
N ASP A 195 18.69 14.53 12.21
CA ASP A 195 17.83 13.60 12.96
C ASP A 195 17.04 12.66 12.04
N PHE A 196 17.39 12.60 10.76
CA PHE A 196 16.83 11.66 9.80
C PHE A 196 17.96 10.89 9.11
N TYR A 197 17.76 9.58 8.90
CA TYR A 197 18.70 8.81 8.08
C TYR A 197 18.65 9.25 6.61
N ARG A 198 19.80 9.24 5.93
CA ARG A 198 19.88 9.57 4.50
C ARG A 198 19.26 8.45 3.67
N ASP A 199 18.40 8.83 2.73
CA ASP A 199 17.87 7.92 1.71
C ASP A 199 17.91 8.62 0.35
N ARG A 200 18.87 8.20 -0.48
CA ARG A 200 19.08 8.75 -1.83
C ARG A 200 17.91 8.48 -2.79
N LEU A 201 17.00 7.57 -2.44
CA LEU A 201 15.81 7.29 -3.26
C LEU A 201 14.62 8.17 -2.86
N SER A 202 14.61 8.69 -1.63
CA SER A 202 13.57 9.59 -1.15
C SER A 202 13.62 10.93 -1.90
N PRO A 203 12.45 11.58 -2.15
CA PRO A 203 12.38 12.79 -2.96
C PRO A 203 13.30 13.92 -2.50
N ASP A 204 13.43 14.11 -1.20
CA ASP A 204 14.26 15.14 -0.62
C ASP A 204 15.66 14.61 -0.24
N GLY A 205 15.84 13.29 -0.14
CA GLY A 205 17.12 12.65 0.20
C GLY A 205 17.24 12.15 1.64
N HIS A 206 16.17 12.23 2.44
CA HIS A 206 16.13 11.74 3.82
C HIS A 206 14.88 10.88 4.06
N MET A 207 14.98 9.93 4.99
CA MET A 207 13.87 9.08 5.41
C MET A 207 12.70 9.90 5.94
N ALA A 208 11.48 9.37 5.84
CA ALA A 208 10.28 10.07 6.28
C ALA A 208 10.13 10.15 7.81
N ASP A 209 10.78 9.23 8.53
CA ASP A 209 10.69 9.09 9.97
C ASP A 209 12.03 9.55 10.58
N CYS A 210 12.00 10.23 11.73
CA CYS A 210 13.23 10.59 12.45
C CYS A 210 13.96 9.35 12.94
N ARG A 211 15.26 9.48 13.24
CA ARG A 211 16.13 8.37 13.67
C ARG A 211 15.56 7.62 14.86
N THR A 212 15.06 8.34 15.86
CA THR A 212 14.44 7.74 17.05
C THR A 212 13.22 6.89 16.70
N CYS A 213 12.30 7.41 15.89
CA CYS A 213 11.13 6.65 15.46
C CYS A 213 11.51 5.46 14.57
N ASP A 214 12.47 5.66 13.65
CA ASP A 214 12.95 4.63 12.74
C ASP A 214 13.67 3.51 13.49
N ASP A 215 14.57 3.83 14.44
CA ASP A 215 15.29 2.86 15.28
C ASP A 215 14.32 2.02 16.10
N LYS A 216 13.35 2.64 16.79
CA LYS A 216 12.32 1.89 17.55
C LYS A 216 11.56 0.90 16.67
N LYS A 217 11.17 1.31 15.45
CA LYS A 217 10.47 0.41 14.51
C LYS A 217 11.38 -0.66 13.92
N ARG A 218 12.62 -0.31 13.59
CA ARG A 218 13.61 -1.19 12.96
C ARG A 218 13.99 -2.33 13.88
N TYR A 219 14.18 -2.02 15.17
CA TYR A 219 14.62 -2.97 16.18
C TYR A 219 13.48 -3.51 17.05
N GLY A 220 12.25 -3.00 16.88
CA GLY A 220 11.10 -3.44 17.67
C GLY A 220 11.13 -3.00 19.13
N LEU A 221 11.85 -1.92 19.43
CA LEU A 221 12.00 -1.38 20.79
C LEU A 221 10.74 -0.62 21.22
N SER A 222 10.32 -0.84 22.46
CA SER A 222 9.42 0.05 23.17
C SER A 222 10.08 1.42 23.42
N VAL A 223 9.27 2.40 23.79
CA VAL A 223 9.78 3.73 24.17
C VAL A 223 10.71 3.62 25.37
N ALA A 224 10.33 2.83 26.38
CA ALA A 224 11.12 2.67 27.60
C ALA A 224 12.48 1.99 27.35
N GLU A 225 12.53 0.96 26.50
CA GLU A 225 13.80 0.30 26.15
C GLU A 225 14.74 1.25 25.41
N TYR A 226 14.22 2.01 24.43
CA TYR A 226 15.03 2.99 23.73
C TYR A 226 15.55 4.08 24.69
N ASP A 227 14.67 4.64 25.52
CA ASP A 227 15.05 5.68 26.46
C ASP A 227 16.08 5.19 27.48
N GLU A 228 16.00 3.92 27.90
CA GLU A 228 16.99 3.32 28.80
C GLU A 228 18.37 3.18 28.12
N ILE A 229 18.43 2.71 26.88
CA ILE A 229 19.68 2.60 26.12
C ILE A 229 20.35 3.98 25.99
N ILE A 230 19.58 5.01 25.66
CA ILE A 230 20.10 6.38 25.53
C ILE A 230 20.52 6.95 26.88
N ARG A 231 19.69 6.79 27.93
CA ARG A 231 19.96 7.31 29.27
C ARG A 231 21.19 6.66 29.91
N ALA A 232 21.38 5.36 29.75
CA ALA A 232 22.52 4.63 30.30
C ALA A 232 23.88 5.11 29.76
N THR A 233 23.87 5.91 28.69
CA THR A 233 25.06 6.40 27.99
C THR A 233 25.11 7.91 27.86
N ASP A 234 24.17 8.63 28.51
CA ASP A 234 23.99 10.08 28.40
C ASP A 234 23.82 10.57 26.94
N GLY A 235 23.33 9.71 26.04
CA GLY A 235 23.27 10.00 24.61
C GLY A 235 24.65 10.11 23.93
N LEU A 236 25.68 9.50 24.51
CA LEU A 236 27.02 9.49 23.97
C LEU A 236 27.32 8.14 23.30
N CYS A 237 28.18 8.21 22.30
CA CYS A 237 28.77 7.06 21.64
C CYS A 237 29.55 6.24 22.68
N VAL A 238 29.16 4.98 22.89
CA VAL A 238 29.83 4.09 23.86
C VAL A 238 31.30 3.83 23.52
N TYR A 239 31.69 4.05 22.26
CA TYR A 239 33.04 3.77 21.78
C TYR A 239 34.00 4.95 21.93
N CYS A 240 33.53 6.20 21.76
CA CYS A 240 34.43 7.37 21.77
C CYS A 240 33.98 8.52 22.67
N GLY A 241 32.81 8.43 23.30
CA GLY A 241 32.24 9.49 24.14
C GLY A 241 31.71 10.72 23.38
N GLY A 242 31.84 10.78 22.04
CA GLY A 242 31.21 11.83 21.23
C GLY A 242 29.69 11.65 21.09
N PRO A 243 28.95 12.60 20.50
CA PRO A 243 27.49 12.48 20.32
C PRO A 243 27.09 11.23 19.53
N HIS A 244 26.06 10.52 19.99
CA HIS A 244 25.51 9.38 19.26
C HIS A 244 24.79 9.81 17.98
N GLU A 245 24.75 8.93 16.98
CA GLU A 245 24.02 9.18 15.73
C GLU A 245 23.13 8.03 15.27
N ALA A 246 23.37 6.83 15.79
CA ALA A 246 22.61 5.63 15.50
C ALA A 246 22.78 4.64 16.66
N LEU A 247 21.92 3.62 16.69
CA LEU A 247 22.21 2.42 17.46
C LEU A 247 23.10 1.49 16.61
N ASP A 248 24.15 0.93 17.23
CA ASP A 248 25.00 -0.12 16.68
C ASP A 248 24.74 -1.44 17.40
N HIS A 249 24.95 -2.54 16.68
CA HIS A 249 24.92 -3.89 17.26
C HIS A 249 26.28 -4.25 17.82
N VAL A 250 26.40 -4.54 19.10
CA VAL A 250 27.67 -4.94 19.74
C VAL A 250 28.22 -6.21 19.10
N VAL A 251 27.41 -7.26 19.07
CA VAL A 251 27.59 -8.43 18.21
C VAL A 251 26.95 -8.12 16.85
N PRO A 252 27.73 -8.04 15.76
CA PRO A 252 27.18 -7.72 14.46
C PRO A 252 26.09 -8.70 14.01
N LYS A 253 25.07 -8.17 13.31
CA LYS A 253 23.97 -8.99 12.77
C LYS A 253 24.45 -10.10 11.82
N LEU A 254 25.50 -9.83 11.04
CA LEU A 254 26.13 -10.82 10.16
C LEU A 254 26.78 -11.99 10.92
N LEU A 255 27.08 -11.80 12.21
CA LEU A 255 27.62 -12.82 13.11
C LEU A 255 26.54 -13.38 14.05
N GLY A 256 25.26 -13.17 13.74
CA GLY A 256 24.14 -13.70 14.51
C GLY A 256 23.67 -12.82 15.67
N GLY A 257 24.17 -11.58 15.78
CA GLY A 257 23.69 -10.63 16.80
C GLY A 257 22.20 -10.32 16.66
N ALA A 258 21.49 -10.34 17.80
CA ALA A 258 20.06 -10.04 17.88
C ALA A 258 19.80 -8.53 17.80
N ASP A 259 18.58 -8.14 17.39
CA ASP A 259 18.09 -6.75 17.47
C ASP A 259 17.59 -6.40 18.90
N SER A 260 18.05 -7.11 19.94
CA SER A 260 17.57 -6.93 21.32
C SER A 260 18.22 -5.72 21.99
N PRO A 261 17.57 -5.09 22.99
CA PRO A 261 18.11 -3.95 23.71
C PRO A 261 19.53 -4.19 24.27
N GLU A 262 19.83 -5.40 24.72
CA GLU A 262 21.13 -5.78 25.31
C GLU A 262 22.27 -5.83 24.30
N ASN A 263 21.94 -5.97 23.01
CA ASN A 263 22.92 -5.98 21.92
C ASN A 263 23.00 -4.63 21.18
N LEU A 264 22.20 -3.63 21.58
CA LEU A 264 22.15 -2.32 20.92
C LEU A 264 22.77 -1.25 21.79
N VAL A 265 23.70 -0.48 21.21
CA VAL A 265 24.40 0.60 21.90
C VAL A 265 24.40 1.88 21.07
N PRO A 266 24.34 3.07 21.69
CA PRO A 266 24.49 4.31 20.96
C PRO A 266 25.91 4.45 20.43
N ALA A 267 26.04 4.76 19.14
CA ALA A 267 27.32 4.93 18.46
C ALA A 267 27.27 6.13 17.52
N CYS A 268 28.41 6.82 17.38
CA CYS A 268 28.58 7.82 16.34
C CYS A 268 28.81 7.14 14.98
N ARG A 269 28.58 7.86 13.89
CA ARG A 269 28.73 7.34 12.53
C ARG A 269 30.15 6.88 12.22
N ARG A 270 31.16 7.56 12.77
CA ARG A 270 32.58 7.23 12.57
C ARG A 270 32.91 5.88 13.20
N CYS A 271 32.59 5.69 14.48
CA CYS A 271 32.87 4.43 15.18
C CYS A 271 32.08 3.27 14.57
N ASN A 272 30.75 3.41 14.45
CA ASN A 272 29.89 2.39 13.83
C ASN A 272 30.37 2.03 12.40
N GLY A 273 30.66 3.04 11.58
CA GLY A 273 31.15 2.85 10.22
C GLY A 273 32.55 2.22 10.11
N SER A 274 33.40 2.35 11.14
CA SER A 274 34.70 1.66 11.19
C SER A 274 34.60 0.24 11.75
N LYS A 275 33.61 -0.03 12.62
CA LYS A 275 33.36 -1.34 13.21
C LYS A 275 32.70 -2.28 12.21
N LEU A 276 31.69 -1.82 11.49
CA LEU A 276 30.92 -2.61 10.51
C LEU A 276 30.54 -3.98 11.10
N ALA A 277 30.94 -5.06 10.42
CA ALA A 277 30.69 -6.43 10.81
C ALA A 277 31.83 -7.06 11.62
N SER A 278 32.83 -6.28 12.04
CA SER A 278 33.94 -6.80 12.83
C SER A 278 33.49 -7.13 14.26
N PRO A 279 33.91 -8.29 14.79
CA PRO A 279 33.78 -8.59 16.21
C PRO A 279 34.42 -7.47 17.05
N LEU A 280 33.77 -7.11 18.16
CA LEU A 280 34.24 -6.02 19.03
C LEU A 280 35.68 -6.26 19.50
N LYS A 281 36.04 -7.50 19.86
CA LYS A 281 37.39 -7.91 20.28
C LYS A 281 38.49 -7.65 19.24
N GLU A 282 38.15 -7.68 17.95
CA GLU A 282 39.12 -7.49 16.86
C GLU A 282 39.18 -6.03 16.39
N TRP A 283 38.06 -5.32 16.50
CA TRP A 283 37.97 -3.93 16.10
C TRP A 283 38.48 -2.98 17.18
N TRP A 284 38.13 -3.22 18.45
CA TRP A 284 38.41 -2.30 19.55
C TRP A 284 39.90 -1.98 19.74
N PRO A 285 40.83 -2.96 19.73
CA PRO A 285 42.26 -2.66 19.84
C PRO A 285 42.78 -1.79 18.68
N ARG A 286 42.32 -2.05 17.45
CA ARG A 286 42.67 -1.25 16.27
C ARG A 286 42.12 0.16 16.37
N HIS A 287 40.87 0.28 16.81
CA HIS A 287 40.20 1.57 17.02
C HIS A 287 40.95 2.42 18.06
N LEU A 288 41.32 1.84 19.20
CA LEU A 288 42.09 2.52 20.23
C LEU A 288 43.45 3.01 19.72
N ALA A 289 44.20 2.15 19.01
CA ALA A 289 45.51 2.52 18.46
C ALA A 289 45.43 3.73 17.51
N GLU A 290 44.33 3.87 16.76
CA GLU A 290 44.10 4.98 15.84
C GLU A 290 43.59 6.28 16.52
N HIS A 291 43.03 6.19 17.73
CA HIS A 291 42.33 7.31 18.40
C HIS A 291 42.99 7.79 19.72
N LEU A 292 44.01 7.09 20.23
CA LEU A 292 44.74 7.43 21.47
C LEU A 292 45.75 8.59 21.35
N SER A 293 45.77 9.34 20.25
CA SER A 293 46.64 10.52 20.09
C SER A 293 46.07 11.82 20.65
N GLY A 294 44.98 11.81 21.45
CA GLY A 294 44.58 13.06 22.13
C GLY A 294 43.26 13.18 22.92
N VAL A 295 42.52 12.11 23.23
CA VAL A 295 41.31 12.21 24.08
C VAL A 295 41.29 11.06 25.11
N PRO A 296 41.12 11.34 26.41
CA PRO A 296 41.04 10.28 27.42
C PRO A 296 39.79 9.42 27.18
N PRO A 297 39.82 8.11 27.49
CA PRO A 297 38.61 7.28 27.49
C PRO A 297 37.63 7.87 28.49
N ILE A 298 36.55 8.51 28.02
CA ILE A 298 35.56 9.12 28.90
C ILE A 298 34.79 8.01 29.62
N GLN A 299 35.11 7.82 30.90
CA GLN A 299 34.23 7.56 32.06
C GLN A 299 32.87 6.86 31.83
N THR A 300 32.82 5.74 31.10
CA THR A 300 31.69 4.78 31.20
C THR A 300 32.19 3.33 31.29
N GLY A 301 33.30 3.11 31.99
CA GLY A 301 33.84 1.78 32.28
C GLY A 301 32.80 0.81 32.88
N LYS A 302 31.70 1.33 33.45
CA LYS A 302 30.55 0.56 33.92
C LYS A 302 29.66 0.08 32.76
N ALA A 303 29.28 0.94 31.80
CA ALA A 303 28.38 0.55 30.71
C ALA A 303 29.04 -0.35 29.67
N LEU A 304 30.28 -0.06 29.23
CA LEU A 304 30.99 -0.95 28.32
C LEU A 304 31.43 -2.24 29.04
N GLY A 305 31.83 -2.16 30.31
CA GLY A 305 32.22 -3.31 31.14
C GLY A 305 31.06 -4.26 31.41
N ASP A 306 29.90 -3.75 31.83
CA ASP A 306 28.69 -4.54 32.07
C ASP A 306 28.16 -5.15 30.76
N LEU A 307 28.27 -4.42 29.65
CA LEU A 307 27.82 -4.89 28.34
C LEU A 307 28.79 -5.92 27.76
N LEU A 308 30.09 -5.72 27.90
CA LEU A 308 31.08 -6.76 27.59
C LEU A 308 30.89 -8.00 28.47
N ALA A 309 30.61 -7.84 29.77
CA ALA A 309 30.30 -8.95 30.67
C ALA A 309 29.02 -9.69 30.28
N ALA A 310 27.96 -8.98 29.88
CA ALA A 310 26.72 -9.57 29.39
C ALA A 310 26.89 -10.39 28.11
N HIS A 311 27.90 -10.08 27.30
CA HIS A 311 28.26 -10.80 26.07
C HIS A 311 29.43 -11.79 26.26
N GLY A 312 29.92 -12.00 27.49
CA GLY A 312 31.06 -12.89 27.79
C GLY A 312 32.40 -12.41 27.21
N LEU A 313 32.53 -11.10 26.98
CA LEU A 313 33.68 -10.42 26.39
C LEU A 313 34.46 -9.57 27.41
N ASP A 314 34.05 -9.57 28.68
CA ASP A 314 34.75 -8.94 29.81
C ASP A 314 36.18 -9.44 29.98
N THR A 315 36.41 -10.72 29.69
CA THR A 315 37.74 -11.36 29.71
C THR A 315 38.72 -10.81 28.66
N PHE A 316 38.25 -10.04 27.66
CA PHE A 316 39.09 -9.54 26.55
C PHE A 316 39.63 -8.12 26.76
N LEU A 317 39.22 -7.39 27.81
CA LEU A 317 39.84 -6.10 28.16
C LEU A 317 40.95 -6.22 29.21
N GLY A 318 41.17 -7.42 29.76
CA GLY A 318 42.07 -7.69 30.89
C GLY A 318 43.31 -8.53 30.59
N GLN A 319 43.71 -8.69 29.32
CA GLN A 319 44.97 -9.33 28.92
C GLN A 319 45.77 -8.44 27.98
#